data_AF-A0A4V1UCQ9-F1
#
_entry.id   AF-A0A4V1UCQ9-F1
#
_cell.length_a   1.000
_cell.length_b   1.000
_cell.length_c   1.000
_cell.angle_alpha   90.00
_cell.angle_beta   90.00
_cell.angle_gamma   90.00
#
_symmetry.space_group_name_H-M   'P 1'
#
loop_
_entity.id
_entity.type
_entity.pdbx_description
1 polymer ?
#
loop_
_entity_poly.entity_id
_entity_poly.type
_entity_poly.pdbx_seq_one_letter_code
_entity_poly.pdbx_strand_id
1 'polypeptide(L)'
;MWQDLSSVLETLMENPANKQWLKHSGMKGGSTPWVLTKALYATTNKDERIEMAYFFNNLTPTESAKLQKWMNSFELQVLQSAAFRRKVSAALAL
;
A
#
# COMPACT_ATOMS: atom_id res chain seq x y z
N MET A 1 -3.03 -15.62 24.16
CA MET A 1 -3.80 -15.59 22.90
C MET A 1 -2.99 -14.79 21.89
N TRP A 2 -2.09 -15.45 21.18
CA TRP A 2 -1.30 -14.80 20.13
C TRP A 2 -2.14 -14.80 18.87
N GLN A 3 -2.53 -13.62 18.38
CA GLN A 3 -3.19 -13.48 17.09
C GLN A 3 -2.16 -13.73 15.98
N ASP A 4 -2.54 -14.53 14.98
CA ASP A 4 -1.79 -14.60 13.73
C ASP A 4 -1.75 -13.19 13.13
N LEU A 5 -0.56 -12.69 12.81
CA LEU A 5 -0.38 -11.34 12.28
C LEU A 5 -1.17 -11.12 10.98
N SER A 6 -1.41 -12.19 10.21
CA SER A 6 -2.26 -12.16 9.01
C SER A 6 -3.68 -11.70 9.32
N SER A 7 -4.26 -12.15 10.45
CA SER A 7 -5.63 -11.81 10.86
C SER A 7 -5.83 -10.32 11.15
N VAL A 8 -4.75 -9.61 11.47
CA VAL A 8 -4.78 -8.17 11.76
C VAL A 8 -4.38 -7.34 10.54
N LEU A 9 -3.41 -7.80 9.75
CA LEU A 9 -2.86 -7.04 8.63
C LEU A 9 -3.62 -7.25 7.31
N GLU A 10 -4.20 -8.43 7.09
CA GLU A 10 -4.79 -8.83 5.80
C GLU A 10 -6.31 -8.64 5.72
N THR A 11 -6.89 -7.68 6.45
CA THR A 11 -8.35 -7.43 6.42
C THR A 11 -8.89 -7.15 5.01
N LEU A 12 -8.07 -6.57 4.13
CA LEU A 12 -8.42 -6.36 2.72
C LEU A 12 -8.65 -7.68 1.96
N MET A 13 -8.06 -8.79 2.42
CA MET A 13 -8.26 -10.12 1.84
C MET A 13 -9.64 -10.69 2.18
N GLU A 14 -10.41 -10.11 3.10
CA GLU A 14 -11.81 -10.51 3.32
C GLU A 14 -12.69 -10.26 2.09
N ASN A 15 -12.34 -9.25 1.28
CA ASN A 15 -13.03 -8.96 0.01
C ASN A 15 -12.68 -10.02 -1.06
N PRO A 16 -13.65 -10.80 -1.58
CA PRO A 16 -13.40 -11.83 -2.59
C PRO A 16 -12.75 -11.30 -3.87
N ALA A 17 -12.98 -10.04 -4.25
CA ALA A 17 -12.39 -9.45 -5.44
C ALA A 17 -10.86 -9.38 -5.35
N ASN A 18 -10.30 -9.17 -4.15
CA ASN A 18 -8.86 -9.14 -3.94
C ASN A 18 -8.25 -10.54 -4.07
N LYS A 19 -8.95 -11.59 -3.61
CA LYS A 19 -8.51 -12.99 -3.73
C LYS A 19 -8.39 -13.49 -5.17
N GLN A 20 -9.04 -12.82 -6.14
CA GLN A 20 -8.96 -13.20 -7.55
C GLN A 20 -7.54 -13.04 -8.13
N TRP A 21 -6.73 -12.14 -7.57
CA TRP A 21 -5.40 -11.83 -8.09
C TRP A 21 -4.30 -11.78 -7.01
N LEU A 22 -4.69 -11.72 -5.73
CA LEU A 22 -3.78 -11.77 -4.57
C LEU A 22 -3.94 -13.08 -3.81
N LYS A 23 -2.80 -13.64 -3.39
CA LYS A 23 -2.69 -14.76 -2.46
C LYS A 23 -2.60 -14.24 -1.02
N HIS A 24 -1.81 -13.19 -0.82
CA HIS A 24 -1.67 -12.46 0.43
C HIS A 24 -1.61 -10.98 0.13
N SER A 25 -2.18 -10.15 1.00
CA SER A 25 -1.88 -8.73 1.00
C SER A 25 -2.31 -8.12 2.32
N GLY A 26 -1.38 -7.42 2.95
CA GLY A 26 -1.58 -6.84 4.26
C GLY A 26 -0.93 -5.48 4.37
N MET A 27 -1.49 -4.65 5.23
CA MET A 27 -1.03 -3.28 5.39
C MET A 27 -1.21 -2.75 6.81
N LYS A 28 -0.35 -1.80 7.16
CA LYS A 28 -0.58 -0.90 8.30
C LYS A 28 -0.36 0.54 7.85
N GLY A 29 -1.33 1.38 8.15
CA GLY A 29 -1.22 2.83 7.96
C GLY A 29 -1.50 3.59 9.24
N GLY A 30 -1.19 4.88 9.20
CA GLY A 30 -1.52 5.84 10.25
C GLY A 30 -1.44 7.25 9.69
N SER A 31 -2.39 8.09 10.06
CA SER A 31 -2.42 9.49 9.64
C SER A 31 -2.79 10.43 10.79
N THR A 32 -2.23 11.62 10.72
CA THR A 32 -2.70 12.84 11.37
C THR A 32 -2.86 13.90 10.27
N PRO A 33 -3.29 15.14 10.58
CA PRO A 33 -3.27 16.21 9.58
C PRO A 33 -1.87 16.46 8.97
N TRP A 34 -0.80 16.15 9.71
CA TRP A 34 0.59 16.53 9.39
C TRP A 34 1.49 15.35 9.00
N VAL A 35 1.03 14.13 9.27
CA VAL A 35 1.79 12.90 9.05
C VAL A 35 0.91 11.91 8.29
N LEU A 36 1.48 11.25 7.29
CA LEU A 36 0.86 10.12 6.61
C LEU A 36 1.89 9.00 6.46
N THR A 37 1.55 7.83 7.00
CA THR A 37 2.42 6.65 6.96
C THR A 37 1.67 5.47 6.40
N LYS A 38 2.38 4.65 5.63
CA LYS A 38 1.87 3.38 5.12
C LYS A 38 3.04 2.40 4.95
N ALA A 39 2.81 1.17 5.37
CA ALA A 39 3.57 0.01 4.95
C ALA A 39 2.59 -1.05 4.45
N LEU A 40 2.89 -1.66 3.31
CA LEU A 40 2.10 -2.76 2.76
C LEU A 40 3.00 -3.80 2.11
N TYR A 41 2.50 -5.03 2.07
CA TYR A 41 3.04 -6.12 1.28
C TYR A 41 1.91 -6.81 0.52
N ALA A 42 2.25 -7.43 -0.60
CA ALA A 42 1.35 -8.24 -1.38
C ALA A 42 2.11 -9.38 -2.05
N THR A 43 1.48 -10.55 -2.11
CA THR A 43 1.91 -11.70 -2.90
C THR A 43 0.80 -12.01 -3.87
N THR A 44 1.09 -11.94 -5.17
CA THR A 44 0.12 -12.27 -6.22
C THR A 44 -0.10 -13.78 -6.33
N ASN A 45 -1.15 -14.19 -7.06
CA ASN A 45 -1.38 -15.61 -7.36
C ASN A 45 -0.30 -16.24 -8.27
N LYS A 46 0.63 -15.43 -8.80
CA LYS A 46 1.82 -15.87 -9.55
C LYS A 46 3.09 -15.86 -8.68
N ASP A 47 2.93 -15.77 -7.36
CA ASP A 47 3.99 -15.67 -6.35
C ASP A 47 4.94 -14.44 -6.53
N GLU A 48 4.53 -13.43 -7.30
CA GLU A 48 5.23 -12.12 -7.32
C GLU A 48 4.98 -11.40 -5.99
N ARG A 49 6.07 -11.05 -5.28
CA ARG A 49 6.03 -10.32 -4.01
C ARG A 49 6.36 -8.84 -4.23
N ILE A 50 5.51 -7.97 -3.71
CA ILE A 50 5.65 -6.51 -3.80
C ILE A 50 5.55 -5.95 -2.39
N GLU A 51 6.49 -5.10 -2.02
CA GLU A 51 6.54 -4.41 -0.73
C GLU A 51 6.72 -2.92 -0.96
N MET A 52 6.05 -2.10 -0.15
CA MET A 52 6.13 -0.65 -0.24
C MET A 52 5.93 -0.04 1.14
N ALA A 53 6.74 0.97 1.44
CA ALA A 53 6.49 1.87 2.54
C ALA A 53 6.73 3.31 2.11
N TYR A 54 5.91 4.23 2.62
CA TYR A 54 6.12 5.66 2.46
C TYR A 54 5.73 6.40 3.74
N PHE A 55 6.47 7.47 4.00
CA PHE A 55 6.37 8.27 5.20
C PHE A 55 6.45 9.73 4.80
N PHE A 56 5.33 10.43 4.98
CA PHE A 56 5.23 11.86 4.76
C PHE A 56 5.09 12.54 6.12
N ASN A 57 5.87 13.59 6.33
CA ASN A 57 5.81 14.47 7.49
C ASN A 57 5.64 15.93 7.03
N ASN A 58 5.32 16.82 7.98
CA ASN A 58 5.17 18.26 7.74
C ASN A 58 4.20 18.62 6.61
N LEU A 59 3.16 17.79 6.42
CA LEU A 59 2.11 18.08 5.45
C LEU A 59 1.32 19.31 5.90
N THR A 60 0.73 20.04 4.96
CA THR A 60 -0.43 20.90 5.21
C THR A 60 -1.72 20.05 5.23
N PRO A 61 -2.86 20.53 5.77
CA PRO A 61 -4.08 19.72 5.79
C PRO A 61 -4.57 19.42 4.36
N THR A 62 -4.35 20.36 3.44
CA THR A 62 -4.68 20.23 2.02
C THR A 62 -3.83 19.18 1.33
N GLU A 63 -2.52 19.11 1.60
CA GLU A 63 -1.66 18.06 1.07
C GLU A 63 -2.03 16.69 1.62
N SER A 64 -2.27 16.59 2.93
CA SER A 64 -2.73 15.35 3.56
C SER A 64 -4.03 14.84 2.93
N ALA A 65 -5.01 15.72 2.71
CA ALA A 65 -6.27 15.36 2.04
C ALA A 65 -6.06 14.90 0.59
N LYS A 66 -5.19 15.58 -0.18
CA LYS A 66 -4.87 15.20 -1.56
C LYS A 66 -4.17 13.83 -1.62
N LEU A 67 -3.16 13.60 -0.79
CA LEU A 67 -2.43 12.34 -0.72
C LEU A 67 -3.36 11.19 -0.35
N GLN A 68 -4.18 11.35 0.68
CA GLN A 68 -5.14 10.32 1.09
C GLN A 68 -6.17 10.00 0.00
N LYS A 69 -6.59 10.99 -0.81
CA LYS A 69 -7.48 10.78 -1.96
C LYS A 69 -6.85 9.94 -3.06
N TRP A 70 -5.55 10.11 -3.32
CA TRP A 70 -4.84 9.39 -4.39
C TRP A 70 -4.25 8.05 -3.96
N MET A 71 -4.14 7.84 -2.65
CA MET A 71 -3.42 6.72 -2.03
C MET A 71 -3.81 5.36 -2.62
N ASN A 72 -5.09 5.02 -2.63
CA ASN A 72 -5.56 3.72 -3.13
C ASN A 72 -5.21 3.52 -4.62
N SER A 73 -5.46 4.53 -5.46
CA SER A 73 -5.16 4.44 -6.89
C SER A 73 -3.66 4.27 -7.16
N PHE A 74 -2.83 4.98 -6.40
CA PHE A 74 -1.38 4.83 -6.46
C PHE A 74 -0.94 3.42 -6.04
N GLU A 75 -1.45 2.91 -4.91
CA GLU A 75 -1.16 1.57 -4.40
C GLU A 75 -1.55 0.48 -5.42
N LEU A 76 -2.73 0.57 -6.02
CA LEU A 76 -3.17 -0.37 -7.05
C LEU A 76 -2.26 -0.35 -8.28
N GLN A 77 -1.82 0.83 -8.72
CA GLN A 77 -0.88 0.96 -9.85
C GLN A 77 0.47 0.32 -9.52
N VAL A 78 0.98 0.53 -8.29
CA VAL A 78 2.21 -0.14 -7.81
C VAL A 78 2.04 -1.65 -7.81
N LEU A 79 0.91 -2.17 -7.35
CA LEU A 79 0.66 -3.61 -7.29
C LEU A 79 0.48 -4.24 -8.68
N GLN A 80 -0.20 -3.57 -9.61
CA GLN A 80 -0.64 -4.18 -10.88
C GLN A 80 0.27 -3.88 -12.08
N SER A 81 1.06 -2.80 -12.05
CA SER A 81 1.82 -2.34 -13.22
C SER A 81 3.32 -2.31 -12.98
N ALA A 82 4.04 -3.27 -13.58
CA ALA A 82 5.50 -3.27 -13.60
C ALA A 82 6.08 -2.00 -14.26
N ALA A 83 5.39 -1.45 -15.27
CA ALA A 83 5.80 -0.20 -15.90
C ALA A 83 5.67 1.00 -14.94
N PHE A 84 4.60 1.03 -14.14
CA PHE A 84 4.44 2.05 -13.11
C PHE A 84 5.49 1.92 -12.01
N ARG A 85 5.80 0.70 -11.56
CA ARG A 85 6.91 0.46 -10.61
C ARG A 85 8.23 1.01 -11.14
N ARG A 86 8.57 0.78 -12.42
CA ARG A 86 9.77 1.37 -13.05
C ARG A 86 9.76 2.90 -13.02
N LYS A 87 8.60 3.53 -13.28
CA LYS A 87 8.45 5.00 -13.19
C LYS A 87 8.70 5.50 -11.76
N VAL A 88 8.14 4.82 -10.76
CA VAL A 88 8.35 5.17 -9.34
C VAL A 88 9.83 5.01 -8.96
N SER A 89 10.47 3.89 -9.31
CA SER A 89 11.90 3.68 -9.06
C SER A 89 12.78 4.77 -9.69
N ALA A 90 12.47 5.19 -10.93
CA ALA A 90 13.20 6.27 -11.57
C ALA A 90 13.03 7.61 -10.86
N ALA A 91 11.84 7.91 -10.32
CA ALA A 91 11.58 9.13 -9.56
C ALA A 91 12.26 9.14 -8.18
N LEU A 92 12.53 7.97 -7.60
CA LEU A 92 13.23 7.80 -6.32
C LEU A 92 14.76 7.71 -6.47
N ALA A 93 15.26 7.47 -7.68
CA ALA A 93 16.71 7.41 -7.96
C ALA A 93 17.34 8.79 -8.23
N LEU A 94 16.57 9.86 -8.07
CA LEU A 94 17.00 11.26 -8.09
C LEU A 94 17.57 11.67 -6.73
#